data_AF-A0A6P3X763-F1
#
_entry.id   AF-A0A6P3X763-F1
#
_cell.length_a   1.000
_cell.length_b   1.000
_cell.length_c   1.000
_cell.angle_alpha   90.00
_cell.angle_beta   90.00
_cell.angle_gamma   90.00
#
_symmetry.space_group_name_H-M   'P 1'
#
loop_
_entity.id
_entity.type
_entity.pdbx_description
1 polymer ?
#
loop_
_entity_poly.entity_id
_entity_poly.type
_entity_poly.pdbx_seq_one_letter_code
_entity_poly.pdbx_strand_id
1 'polypeptide(L)'
;MSNECEIAIAGTGWGIYHYFLIILSGLLSLAEASTSLTVPIVAPFLLCEFKLNKDQATMPVATSSFGMAVGAFLFGSISDTAGRKKSIAVSTGIVFCASAGLSFAQTNFLINLSVFVLGLG
;
A
#
# COMPACT_ATOMS: atom_id res chain seq x y z
N MET A 1 36.27 -13.16 1.08
CA MET A 1 35.92 -12.52 -0.21
C MET A 1 34.76 -11.53 -0.11
N SER A 2 33.97 -11.51 0.99
CA SER A 2 32.89 -10.54 1.24
C SER A 2 33.39 -9.13 1.63
N ASN A 3 34.44 -9.03 2.44
CA ASN A 3 34.88 -7.75 3.01
C ASN A 3 35.50 -6.77 1.98
N GLU A 4 36.23 -7.28 0.99
CA GLU A 4 36.86 -6.46 -0.05
C GLU A 4 35.84 -5.69 -0.89
N CYS A 5 34.68 -6.32 -1.16
CA CYS A 5 33.61 -5.72 -1.96
C CYS A 5 32.88 -4.63 -1.17
N GLU A 6 32.63 -4.86 0.11
CA GLU A 6 31.96 -3.88 1.00
C GLU A 6 32.83 -2.64 1.22
N ILE A 7 34.14 -2.81 1.37
CA ILE A 7 35.12 -1.72 1.46
C ILE A 7 35.23 -0.95 0.14
N ALA A 8 35.19 -1.64 -1.01
CA ALA A 8 35.20 -0.99 -2.31
C ALA A 8 33.93 -0.16 -2.55
N ILE A 9 32.75 -0.66 -2.15
CA ILE A 9 31.48 0.08 -2.24
C ILE A 9 31.48 1.30 -1.31
N ALA A 10 32.02 1.16 -0.09
CA ALA A 10 32.20 2.28 0.84
C ALA A 10 33.17 3.34 0.29
N GLY A 11 34.23 2.92 -0.42
CA GLY A 11 35.20 3.80 -1.05
C GLY A 11 34.72 4.53 -2.30
N THR A 12 33.78 3.95 -3.06
CA THR A 12 33.22 4.57 -4.28
C THR A 12 32.11 5.58 -4.04
N GLY A 13 31.61 5.70 -2.81
CA GLY A 13 30.51 6.61 -2.46
C GLY A 13 29.18 6.26 -3.12
N TRP A 14 28.11 6.96 -2.72
CA TRP A 14 26.77 6.71 -3.22
C TRP A 14 26.52 7.56 -4.47
N GLY A 15 26.29 6.91 -5.61
CA GLY A 15 25.99 7.61 -6.86
C GLY A 15 24.63 8.36 -6.80
N ILE A 16 24.46 9.35 -7.68
CA ILE A 16 23.22 10.14 -7.81
C ILE A 16 21.98 9.24 -8.00
N TYR A 17 22.15 8.12 -8.71
CA TYR A 17 21.09 7.13 -8.91
C TYR A 17 20.60 6.52 -7.58
N HIS A 18 21.50 6.32 -6.62
CA HIS A 18 21.12 5.80 -5.31
C HIS A 18 20.25 6.81 -4.54
N TYR A 19 20.66 8.09 -4.50
CA TYR A 19 19.85 9.15 -3.90
C TYR A 19 18.47 9.25 -4.54
N PHE A 20 18.39 9.14 -5.86
CA PHE A 20 17.12 9.10 -6.58
C PHE A 20 16.22 7.92 -6.14
N LEU A 21 16.79 6.71 -5.97
CA LEU A 21 16.05 5.55 -5.49
C LEU A 21 15.54 5.73 -4.05
N ILE A 22 16.35 6.31 -3.16
CA ILE A 22 15.90 6.60 -1.79
C ILE A 22 14.72 7.57 -1.81
N ILE A 23 14.85 8.69 -2.52
CA ILE A 23 13.80 9.70 -2.62
C ILE A 23 12.52 9.08 -3.19
N LEU A 24 12.63 8.30 -4.26
CA LEU A 24 11.50 7.61 -4.87
C LEU A 24 10.82 6.66 -3.86
N SER A 25 11.59 5.83 -3.15
CA SER A 25 11.04 4.91 -2.15
C SER A 25 10.35 5.63 -0.98
N GLY A 26 10.90 6.77 -0.56
CA GLY A 26 10.28 7.62 0.46
C GLY A 26 8.94 8.21 -0.04
N LEU A 27 8.89 8.64 -1.30
CA LEU A 27 7.67 9.16 -1.92
C LEU A 27 6.57 8.08 -2.01
N LEU A 28 6.93 6.84 -2.36
CA LEU A 28 6.00 5.72 -2.37
C LEU A 28 5.47 5.40 -0.97
N SER A 29 6.36 5.38 0.03
CA SER A 29 5.96 5.12 1.43
C SER A 29 5.01 6.21 1.94
N LEU A 30 5.23 7.47 1.53
CA LEU A 30 4.33 8.57 1.87
C LEU A 30 2.96 8.43 1.20
N ALA A 31 2.93 8.02 -0.07
CA ALA A 31 1.69 7.76 -0.80
C ALA A 31 0.88 6.64 -0.13
N GLU A 32 1.52 5.53 0.22
CA GLU A 32 0.90 4.41 0.94
C GLU A 32 0.31 4.88 2.29
N ALA A 33 1.10 5.61 3.09
CA ALA A 33 0.65 6.15 4.37
C ALA A 33 -0.60 7.04 4.22
N SER A 34 -0.65 7.88 3.18
CA SER A 34 -1.82 8.74 2.92
C SER A 34 -3.09 7.93 2.63
N THR A 35 -2.99 6.82 1.90
CA THR A 35 -4.13 5.95 1.60
C THR A 35 -4.60 5.21 2.85
N SER A 36 -3.68 4.72 3.69
CA SER A 36 -4.03 4.07 4.96
C SER A 36 -4.71 5.01 5.95
N LEU A 37 -4.36 6.31 5.95
CA LEU A 37 -5.00 7.32 6.79
C LEU A 37 -6.39 7.71 6.27
N THR A 38 -6.63 7.59 4.96
CA THR A 38 -7.90 7.98 4.34
C THR A 38 -9.05 7.04 4.76
N VAL A 39 -8.79 5.73 4.87
CA VAL A 39 -9.81 4.71 5.24
C VAL A 39 -10.51 5.02 6.58
N PRO A 40 -9.81 5.25 7.72
CA PRO A 40 -10.44 5.58 8.99
C PRO A 40 -11.07 6.98 9.00
N ILE A 41 -10.55 7.93 8.21
CA ILE A 41 -11.16 9.27 8.08
C ILE A 41 -12.50 9.19 7.36
N VAL A 42 -12.63 8.34 6.34
CA VAL A 42 -13.85 8.12 5.55
C VAL A 42 -14.92 7.32 6.32
N ALA A 43 -14.52 6.44 7.24
CA ALA A 43 -15.44 5.61 8.02
C ALA A 43 -16.63 6.37 8.69
N PRO A 44 -16.43 7.50 9.40
CA PRO A 44 -17.54 8.28 9.96
C PRO A 44 -18.40 8.99 8.90
N PHE A 45 -17.86 9.33 7.73
CA PHE A 45 -18.65 9.94 6.64
C PHE A 45 -19.62 8.93 6.02
N LEU A 46 -19.19 7.67 5.89
CA LEU A 46 -20.03 6.57 5.41
C LEU A 46 -21.23 6.30 6.33
N LEU A 47 -21.08 6.51 7.65
CA LEU A 47 -22.21 6.44 8.61
C LEU A 47 -23.29 7.47 8.29
N CYS A 48 -22.88 8.70 7.99
CA CYS A 48 -23.78 9.80 7.70
C CYS A 48 -24.50 9.62 6.36
N GLU A 49 -23.81 9.15 5.32
CA GLU A 49 -24.43 8.96 3.99
C GLU A 49 -25.34 7.72 3.92
N PHE A 50 -24.89 6.57 4.42
CA PHE A 50 -25.63 5.32 4.26
C PHE A 50 -26.63 5.03 5.40
N LYS A 51 -26.73 5.88 6.42
CA LYS A 51 -27.54 5.67 7.64
C LYS A 51 -27.34 4.27 8.24
N LEU A 52 -26.10 3.79 8.20
CA LEU A 52 -25.74 2.44 8.62
C LEU A 52 -25.53 2.39 10.13
N ASN A 53 -25.74 1.21 10.74
CA ASN A 53 -25.51 1.01 12.16
C ASN A 53 -24.01 1.21 12.49
N LYS A 54 -23.68 1.70 13.69
CA LYS A 54 -22.29 2.06 14.08
C LYS A 54 -21.30 0.90 13.89
N ASP A 55 -21.75 -0.34 14.11
CA ASP A 55 -20.96 -1.56 13.91
C ASP A 55 -20.57 -1.83 12.45
N GLN A 56 -21.30 -1.28 11.47
CA GLN A 56 -20.98 -1.48 10.06
C GLN A 56 -19.92 -0.51 9.55
N ALA A 57 -19.62 0.57 10.27
CA ALA A 57 -18.58 1.52 9.86
C ALA A 57 -17.17 1.11 10.28
N THR A 58 -17.04 0.17 11.22
CA THR A 58 -15.76 -0.47 11.53
C THR A 58 -15.42 -1.59 10.55
N MET A 59 -16.40 -2.10 9.80
CA MET A 59 -16.22 -3.21 8.85
C MET A 59 -15.21 -2.89 7.72
N PRO A 60 -15.18 -1.69 7.11
CA PRO A 60 -14.15 -1.31 6.14
C PRO A 60 -12.75 -1.27 6.74
N VAL A 61 -12.60 -0.78 7.98
CA VAL A 61 -11.32 -0.69 8.69
C VAL A 61 -10.79 -2.08 9.06
N ALA A 62 -11.69 -2.99 9.48
CA ALA A 62 -11.34 -4.37 9.74
C ALA A 62 -10.93 -5.09 8.43
N THR A 63 -11.67 -4.83 7.35
CA THR A 63 -11.41 -5.44 6.04
C THR A 63 -10.11 -4.92 5.43
N SER A 64 -9.77 -3.63 5.56
CA SER A 64 -8.45 -3.12 5.12
C SER A 64 -7.31 -3.75 5.90
N SER A 65 -7.46 -3.89 7.22
CA SER A 65 -6.44 -4.52 8.09
C SER A 65 -6.23 -5.98 7.72
N PHE A 66 -7.31 -6.70 7.39
CA PHE A 66 -7.25 -8.06 6.90
C PHE A 66 -6.61 -8.16 5.50
N GLY A 67 -6.97 -7.26 4.58
CA GLY A 67 -6.35 -7.14 3.26
C GLY A 67 -4.84 -6.92 3.34
N MET A 68 -4.39 -6.05 4.25
CA MET A 68 -2.97 -5.77 4.50
C MET A 68 -2.22 -6.99 5.03
N ALA A 69 -2.82 -7.77 5.94
CA ALA A 69 -2.20 -9.01 6.40
C ALA A 69 -1.98 -9.99 5.23
N VAL A 70 -3.01 -10.21 4.40
CA VAL A 70 -2.92 -11.10 3.24
C VAL A 70 -1.95 -10.56 2.19
N GLY A 71 -2.00 -9.26 1.91
CA GLY A 71 -1.12 -8.56 0.98
C GLY A 71 0.34 -8.71 1.38
N ALA A 72 0.66 -8.50 2.65
CA ALA A 72 2.02 -8.65 3.17
C ALA A 72 2.58 -10.08 2.97
N PHE A 73 1.78 -11.12 3.17
CA PHE A 73 2.21 -12.50 2.93
C PHE A 73 2.47 -12.78 1.44
N LEU A 74 1.58 -12.33 0.56
CA LEU A 74 1.67 -12.56 -0.88
C LEU A 74 2.81 -11.72 -1.50
N PHE A 75 2.77 -10.40 -1.31
CA PHE A 75 3.77 -9.48 -1.85
C PHE A 75 5.13 -9.64 -1.18
N GLY A 76 5.20 -10.05 0.09
CA GLY A 76 6.45 -10.41 0.74
C GLY A 76 7.14 -11.56 0.00
N SER A 77 6.42 -12.65 -0.21
CA SER A 77 6.94 -13.84 -0.93
C SER A 77 7.31 -13.52 -2.39
N ILE A 78 6.50 -12.69 -3.07
CA ILE A 78 6.77 -12.24 -4.44
C ILE A 78 7.99 -11.31 -4.50
N SER A 79 8.16 -10.42 -3.53
CA SER A 79 9.32 -9.52 -3.45
C SER A 79 10.62 -10.30 -3.32
N ASP A 80 10.60 -11.37 -2.53
CA ASP A 80 11.77 -12.23 -2.31
C ASP A 80 12.15 -13.04 -3.55
N THR A 81 11.15 -13.44 -4.36
CA THR A 81 11.39 -14.32 -5.52
C THR A 81 11.56 -13.57 -6.85
N ALA A 82 10.75 -12.54 -7.11
CA ALA A 82 10.67 -11.84 -8.40
C ALA A 82 11.47 -10.53 -8.45
N GLY A 83 12.04 -10.11 -7.31
CA GLY A 83 12.85 -8.90 -7.19
C GLY A 83 12.04 -7.64 -6.86
N ARG A 84 12.61 -6.84 -5.95
CA ARG A 84 11.98 -5.68 -5.30
C ARG A 84 11.41 -4.64 -6.26
N LYS A 85 12.06 -4.40 -7.41
CA LYS A 85 11.61 -3.39 -8.40
C LYS A 85 10.28 -3.75 -9.07
N LYS A 86 10.04 -5.04 -9.34
CA LYS A 86 8.82 -5.51 -9.99
C LYS A 86 7.67 -5.59 -8.99
N SER A 87 7.95 -6.05 -7.78
CA SER A 87 6.99 -6.11 -6.68
C SER A 87 6.36 -4.73 -6.40
N ILE A 88 7.19 -3.70 -6.24
CA ILE A 88 6.75 -2.33 -5.96
C ILE A 88 5.84 -1.77 -7.08
N ALA A 89 6.17 -2.03 -8.35
CA ALA A 89 5.38 -1.54 -9.47
C ALA A 89 3.99 -2.19 -9.53
N VAL A 90 3.90 -3.49 -9.24
CA VAL A 90 2.63 -4.22 -9.21
C VAL A 90 1.77 -3.77 -8.03
N SER A 91 2.36 -3.66 -6.84
CA SER A 91 1.66 -3.24 -5.62
C SER A 91 1.07 -1.82 -5.77
N THR A 92 1.89 -0.88 -6.26
CA THR A 92 1.45 0.49 -6.59
C THR A 92 0.31 0.51 -7.61
N GLY A 93 0.36 -0.38 -8.62
CA GLY A 93 -0.69 -0.51 -9.62
C GLY A 93 -2.02 -0.98 -9.01
N ILE A 94 -1.98 -1.93 -8.08
CA ILE A 94 -3.16 -2.41 -7.36
C ILE A 94 -3.76 -1.30 -6.51
N VAL A 95 -2.95 -0.59 -5.73
CA VAL A 95 -3.40 0.55 -4.91
C VAL A 95 -4.03 1.65 -5.77
N PHE A 96 -3.46 1.94 -6.94
CA PHE A 96 -4.01 2.92 -7.87
C PHE A 96 -5.38 2.50 -8.42
N CYS A 97 -5.50 1.24 -8.89
CA CYS A 97 -6.78 0.70 -9.37
C CYS A 97 -7.84 0.66 -8.27
N ALA A 98 -7.46 0.27 -7.05
CA ALA A 98 -8.37 0.21 -5.91
C ALA A 98 -8.86 1.61 -5.50
N SER A 99 -7.96 2.60 -5.47
CA SER A 99 -8.31 4.00 -5.17
C SER A 99 -9.21 4.62 -6.24
N ALA A 100 -8.96 4.32 -7.51
CA ALA A 100 -9.83 4.73 -8.60
C ALA A 100 -11.22 4.08 -8.46
N GLY A 101 -11.28 2.77 -8.17
CA GLY A 101 -12.53 2.04 -7.94
C GLY A 101 -13.32 2.57 -6.74
N LEU A 102 -12.63 2.96 -5.66
CA LEU A 102 -13.25 3.56 -4.48
C LEU A 102 -13.92 4.91 -4.82
N SER A 103 -13.34 5.71 -5.72
CA SER A 103 -13.91 7.00 -6.15
C SER A 103 -15.26 6.84 -6.88
N PHE A 104 -15.51 5.69 -7.51
CA PHE A 104 -16.78 5.39 -8.20
C PHE A 104 -17.72 4.51 -7.38
N ALA A 105 -17.32 4.10 -6.16
CA ALA A 105 -18.07 3.14 -5.37
C ALA A 105 -19.27 3.81 -4.67
N GLN A 106 -20.47 3.65 -5.25
CA GLN A 106 -21.74 4.15 -4.67
C GLN A 106 -22.47 3.12 -3.79
N THR A 107 -21.88 1.95 -3.54
CA THR A 107 -22.52 0.85 -2.79
C THR A 107 -21.61 0.34 -1.68
N ASN A 108 -22.17 0.03 -0.50
CA ASN A 108 -21.43 -0.49 0.67
C ASN A 108 -20.54 -1.72 0.32
N PHE A 109 -21.02 -2.62 -0.54
CA PHE A 109 -20.27 -3.79 -0.97
C PHE A 109 -19.03 -3.41 -1.81
N LEU A 110 -19.18 -2.48 -2.76
CA LEU A 110 -18.08 -1.99 -3.60
C LEU A 110 -17.05 -1.23 -2.78
N ILE A 111 -17.48 -0.46 -1.77
CA ILE A 111 -16.57 0.23 -0.85
C ILE A 111 -15.73 -0.79 -0.09
N ASN A 112 -16.36 -1.81 0.50
CA ASN A 112 -15.63 -2.82 1.28
C ASN A 112 -14.67 -3.65 0.41
N LEU A 113 -15.08 -3.96 -0.83
CA LEU A 113 -14.23 -4.68 -1.79
C LEU A 113 -13.06 -3.82 -2.27
N SER A 114 -13.29 -2.55 -2.61
CA SER A 114 -12.22 -1.63 -3.00
C SER A 114 -11.23 -1.39 -1.85
N VAL A 115 -11.71 -1.26 -0.62
CA VAL A 115 -10.86 -1.11 0.58
C VAL A 115 -10.07 -2.39 0.89
N PHE A 116 -10.64 -3.58 0.63
CA PHE A 116 -9.92 -4.84 0.73
C PHE A 116 -8.78 -4.93 -0.29
N VAL A 117 -9.06 -4.59 -1.55
CA VAL A 117 -8.06 -4.59 -2.63
C VAL A 117 -6.99 -3.52 -2.39
N LEU A 118 -7.38 -2.38 -1.81
CA LEU A 118 -6.44 -1.34 -1.40
C LEU A 118 -5.50 -1.81 -0.29
N GLY A 119 -6.00 -2.62 0.65
CA GLY A 119 -5.14 -3.26 1.66
C GLY A 119 -4.26 -4.38 1.10
N LEU A 120 -4.66 -5.06 0.02
CA LEU A 120 -3.85 -6.12 -0.61
C LEU A 120 -2.61 -5.58 -1.35
N GLY A 121 -2.67 -4.33 -1.82
CA GLY A 121 -1.65 -3.70 -2.65
C GLY A 121 -0.56 -2.97 -1.89
#